data_AF-A0AAU8EAR5-F1
#
_entry.id   AF-A0AAU8EAR5-F1
#
_cell.length_a   1.000
_cell.length_b   1.000
_cell.length_c   1.000
_cell.angle_alpha   90.00
_cell.angle_beta   90.00
_cell.angle_gamma   90.00
#
_symmetry.space_group_name_H-M   'P 1'
#
loop_
_entity.id
_entity.type
_entity.pdbx_description
1 polymer ?
#
loop_
_entity_poly.entity_id
_entity_poly.type
_entity_poly.pdbx_seq_one_letter_code
_entity_poly.pdbx_strand_id
1 'polypeptide(L)'
;MTRKPYLTALATLALVTGVYGVSVTAYATDQADQRQESRDTKQEGRDAAREVKEECKEGDEKSRNDCRQDKRDTKQDNRDTARDIKY
;
A
#
# COMPACT_ATOMS: atom_id res chain seq x y z
N MET A 1 -12.59 14.07 52.31
CA MET A 1 -12.04 15.06 51.35
C MET A 1 -11.23 14.42 50.22
N THR A 2 -11.40 13.12 49.93
CA THR A 2 -10.61 12.37 48.93
C THR A 2 -11.29 12.26 47.55
N ARG A 3 -12.60 12.52 47.42
CA ARG A 3 -13.34 12.32 46.15
C ARG A 3 -12.84 13.17 44.98
N LYS A 4 -12.37 14.40 45.23
CA LYS A 4 -11.82 15.31 44.19
C LYS A 4 -10.54 14.77 43.54
N PRO A 5 -9.48 14.38 44.30
CA PRO A 5 -8.27 13.83 43.69
C PRO A 5 -8.50 12.50 42.95
N TYR A 6 -9.43 11.65 43.43
CA TYR A 6 -9.81 10.43 42.73
C TYR A 6 -10.52 10.69 41.39
N LEU A 7 -11.41 11.69 41.34
CA LEU A 7 -12.09 12.06 40.09
C LEU A 7 -11.13 12.66 39.06
N THR A 8 -10.16 13.47 39.48
CA THR A 8 -9.10 13.97 38.58
C THR A 8 -8.16 12.86 38.12
N ALA A 9 -7.84 11.89 38.97
CA ALA A 9 -7.02 10.73 38.59
C ALA A 9 -7.75 9.82 37.58
N LEU A 10 -9.05 9.60 37.74
CA LEU A 10 -9.84 8.83 36.77
C LEU A 10 -9.99 9.55 35.42
N ALA A 11 -10.22 10.87 35.44
CA ALA A 11 -10.34 11.66 34.22
C ALA A 11 -9.02 11.70 33.43
N THR A 12 -7.89 11.83 34.12
CA THR A 12 -6.56 11.81 33.48
C THR A 12 -6.23 10.43 32.92
N LEU A 13 -6.55 9.34 33.65
CA LEU A 13 -6.38 7.98 33.15
C LEU A 13 -7.22 7.73 31.89
N ALA A 14 -8.49 8.16 31.88
CA ALA A 14 -9.39 8.00 30.75
C ALA A 14 -8.91 8.75 29.50
N LEU A 15 -8.42 9.98 29.65
CA LEU A 15 -7.85 10.77 28.55
C LEU A 15 -6.60 10.12 27.98
N VAL A 16 -5.69 9.64 28.83
CA VAL A 16 -4.50 8.91 28.41
C VAL A 16 -4.90 7.68 27.60
N THR A 17 -5.76 6.80 28.12
CA THR A 17 -6.19 5.60 27.41
C THR A 17 -6.95 5.89 26.11
N GLY A 18 -7.77 6.95 26.07
CA GLY A 18 -8.52 7.32 24.87
C GLY A 18 -7.61 7.82 23.74
N VAL A 19 -6.62 8.66 24.05
CA VAL A 19 -5.69 9.21 23.05
C VAL A 19 -4.77 8.12 22.48
N TYR A 20 -4.25 7.22 23.33
CA TYR A 20 -3.44 6.09 22.86
C TYR A 20 -4.28 5.06 22.08
N GLY A 21 -5.54 4.84 22.44
CA GLY A 21 -6.42 3.90 21.72
C GLY A 21 -6.75 4.36 20.29
N VAL A 22 -7.12 5.64 20.12
CA VAL A 22 -7.52 6.19 18.81
C VAL A 22 -6.34 6.32 17.84
N SER A 23 -5.16 6.71 18.36
CA SER A 23 -3.96 6.83 17.52
C SER A 23 -3.53 5.48 16.94
N VAL A 24 -3.53 4.41 17.72
CA VAL A 24 -3.16 3.06 17.24
C VAL A 24 -4.10 2.58 16.13
N THR A 25 -5.40 2.84 16.25
CA THR A 25 -6.36 2.42 15.21
C THR A 25 -6.17 3.19 13.90
N ALA A 26 -5.84 4.49 13.95
CA ALA A 26 -5.60 5.31 12.75
C ALA A 26 -4.32 4.88 12.01
N TYR A 27 -3.21 4.64 12.73
CA TYR A 27 -1.99 4.11 12.10
C TYR A 27 -2.22 2.71 11.50
N ALA A 28 -3.05 1.88 12.13
CA ALA A 28 -3.37 0.55 11.62
C ALA A 28 -4.19 0.60 10.32
N THR A 29 -5.12 1.56 10.19
CA THR A 29 -5.90 1.76 8.96
C THR A 29 -5.04 2.29 7.83
N ASP A 30 -4.22 3.31 8.08
CA ASP A 30 -3.32 3.87 7.06
C ASP A 30 -2.35 2.82 6.53
N GLN A 31 -1.87 1.94 7.42
CA GLN A 31 -0.98 0.85 7.02
C GLN A 31 -1.71 -0.29 6.29
N ALA A 32 -3.00 -0.49 6.54
CA ALA A 32 -3.81 -1.44 5.79
C ALA A 32 -4.09 -0.91 4.37
N ASP A 33 -4.40 0.38 4.24
CA ASP A 33 -4.68 1.02 2.96
C ASP A 33 -3.43 1.02 2.06
N GLN A 34 -2.26 1.35 2.61
CA GLN A 34 -1.00 1.25 1.87
C GLN A 34 -0.67 -0.19 1.42
N ARG A 35 -1.03 -1.23 2.21
CA ARG A 35 -0.90 -2.65 1.79
C ARG A 35 -1.83 -3.00 0.65
N GLN A 36 -3.02 -2.43 0.66
CA GLN A 36 -4.00 -2.65 -0.39
C GLN A 36 -3.54 -1.97 -1.68
N GLU A 37 -3.14 -0.70 -1.62
CA GLU A 37 -2.62 0.07 -2.76
C GLU A 37 -1.40 -0.63 -3.38
N SER A 38 -0.44 -1.07 -2.56
CA SER A 38 0.73 -1.83 -3.03
C SER A 38 0.37 -3.17 -3.68
N ARG A 39 -0.79 -3.77 -3.37
CA ARG A 39 -1.28 -4.97 -4.07
C ARG A 39 -1.95 -4.60 -5.38
N ASP A 40 -2.75 -3.54 -5.39
CA ASP A 40 -3.50 -3.10 -6.56
C ASP A 40 -2.56 -2.61 -7.66
N THR A 41 -1.53 -1.81 -7.33
CA THR A 41 -0.47 -1.43 -8.27
C THR A 41 0.23 -2.65 -8.89
N LYS A 42 0.46 -3.71 -8.10
CA LYS A 42 1.06 -4.95 -8.63
C LYS A 42 0.11 -5.73 -9.53
N GLN A 43 -1.20 -5.62 -9.34
CA GLN A 43 -2.20 -6.28 -10.19
C GLN A 43 -2.36 -5.53 -11.50
N GLU A 44 -2.57 -4.21 -11.43
CA GLU A 44 -2.61 -3.34 -12.61
C GLU A 44 -1.35 -3.49 -13.45
N GLY A 45 -0.17 -3.49 -12.82
CA GLY A 45 1.09 -3.73 -13.52
C GLY A 45 1.21 -5.10 -14.18
N ARG A 46 0.52 -6.14 -13.69
CA ARG A 46 0.48 -7.44 -14.37
C ARG A 46 -0.38 -7.39 -15.62
N ASP A 47 -1.48 -6.66 -15.57
CA ASP A 47 -2.43 -6.53 -16.66
C ASP A 47 -1.84 -5.64 -17.76
N ALA A 48 -1.28 -4.47 -17.41
CA ALA A 48 -0.51 -3.63 -18.32
C ALA A 48 0.64 -4.39 -18.99
N ALA A 49 1.40 -5.20 -18.23
CA ALA A 49 2.47 -6.01 -18.82
C ALA A 49 1.97 -7.17 -19.73
N ARG A 50 0.68 -7.54 -19.66
CA ARG A 50 0.08 -8.44 -20.66
C ARG A 50 -0.28 -7.64 -21.92
N GLU A 51 -0.90 -6.48 -21.76
CA GLU A 51 -1.26 -5.58 -22.87
C GLU A 51 -0.04 -5.18 -23.69
N VAL A 52 1.01 -4.66 -23.05
CA VAL A 52 2.30 -4.31 -23.70
C VAL A 52 2.86 -5.49 -24.52
N LYS A 53 2.67 -6.72 -24.04
CA LYS A 53 3.15 -7.91 -24.76
C LYS A 53 2.27 -8.25 -25.96
N GLU A 54 0.96 -8.08 -25.87
CA GLU A 54 0.06 -8.32 -27.00
C GLU A 54 0.27 -7.25 -28.07
N GLU A 55 0.34 -5.97 -27.69
CA GLU A 55 0.66 -4.87 -28.60
C GLU A 55 2.02 -5.07 -29.29
N CYS A 56 3.05 -5.48 -28.54
CA CYS A 56 4.37 -5.78 -29.12
C CYS A 56 4.32 -6.93 -30.14
N LYS A 57 3.46 -7.93 -29.93
CA LYS A 57 3.31 -9.04 -30.89
C LYS A 57 2.55 -8.60 -32.14
N GLU A 58 1.62 -7.65 -32.01
CA GLU A 58 0.85 -7.12 -33.14
C GLU A 58 1.68 -6.18 -34.03
N GLY A 59 2.66 -5.48 -33.46
CA GLY A 59 3.48 -4.51 -34.20
C GLY A 59 4.46 -5.11 -35.21
N ASP A 60 4.70 -6.43 -35.24
CA ASP A 60 5.67 -7.15 -36.12
C ASP A 60 7.14 -6.63 -36.13
N GLU A 61 7.44 -5.52 -35.46
CA GLU A 61 8.75 -4.84 -35.41
C GLU A 61 9.77 -5.53 -34.49
N LYS A 62 9.28 -6.25 -33.47
CA LYS A 62 10.09 -6.81 -32.38
C LYS A 62 10.08 -8.34 -32.40
N SER A 63 11.19 -8.95 -31.97
CA SER A 63 11.22 -10.41 -31.82
C SER A 63 10.37 -10.85 -30.62
N ARG A 64 9.96 -12.13 -30.60
CA ARG A 64 9.27 -12.72 -29.43
C ARG A 64 10.08 -12.62 -28.14
N ASN A 65 11.41 -12.54 -28.23
CA ASN A 65 12.26 -12.36 -27.05
C ASN A 65 12.19 -10.92 -26.54
N ASP A 66 12.18 -9.94 -27.43
CA ASP A 66 12.05 -8.52 -27.07
C ASP A 66 10.71 -8.26 -26.39
N CYS A 67 9.60 -8.77 -26.94
CA CYS A 67 8.28 -8.67 -26.28
C CYS A 67 8.21 -9.38 -24.91
N ARG A 68 9.07 -10.38 -24.66
CA ARG A 68 9.18 -11.01 -23.33
C ARG A 68 10.00 -10.16 -22.37
N GLN A 69 10.98 -9.41 -22.87
CA GLN A 69 11.76 -8.45 -22.08
C GLN A 69 10.92 -7.23 -21.72
N ASP A 70 10.25 -6.60 -22.69
CA ASP A 70 9.35 -5.47 -22.42
C ASP A 70 8.33 -5.82 -21.32
N LYS A 71 7.71 -7.00 -21.40
CA LYS A 71 6.81 -7.51 -20.36
C LYS A 71 7.47 -7.65 -18.98
N ARG A 72 8.74 -8.08 -18.93
CA ARG A 72 9.48 -8.23 -17.66
C ARG A 72 9.82 -6.85 -17.09
N ASP A 73 10.21 -5.92 -17.95
CA ASP A 73 10.58 -4.56 -17.58
C ASP A 73 9.34 -3.82 -17.04
N THR A 74 8.20 -3.85 -17.74
CA THR A 74 6.94 -3.30 -17.24
C THR A 74 6.54 -3.88 -15.88
N LYS A 75 6.73 -5.19 -15.67
CA LYS A 75 6.48 -5.82 -14.36
C LYS A 75 7.44 -5.35 -13.29
N GLN A 76 8.68 -5.06 -13.67
CA GLN A 76 9.71 -4.64 -12.73
C GLN A 76 9.45 -3.20 -12.30
N ASP A 77 9.14 -2.31 -13.24
CA ASP A 77 8.75 -0.93 -12.95
C ASP A 77 7.56 -0.88 -11.99
N ASN A 78 6.50 -1.64 -12.25
CA ASN A 78 5.33 -1.68 -11.36
C ASN A 78 5.64 -2.28 -9.97
N ARG A 79 6.61 -3.20 -9.86
CA ARG A 79 7.05 -3.71 -8.56
C ARG A 79 7.83 -2.65 -7.80
N ASP A 80 8.60 -1.83 -8.50
CA ASP A 80 9.39 -0.76 -7.92
C ASP A 80 8.46 0.35 -7.44
N THR A 81 7.48 0.78 -8.25
CA THR A 81 6.38 1.67 -7.81
C THR A 81 5.66 1.12 -6.59
N ALA A 82 5.34 -0.18 -6.56
CA ALA A 82 4.66 -0.78 -5.43
C ALA A 82 5.52 -0.89 -4.15
N ARG A 83 6.86 -0.77 -4.25
CA ARG A 83 7.76 -0.69 -3.08
C ARG A 83 7.86 0.73 -2.54
N ASP A 84 7.65 1.73 -3.39
CA ASP A 84 7.65 3.14 -2.99
C ASP A 84 6.40 3.49 -2.18
N ILE A 85 5.32 2.73 -2.33
CA ILE A 85 4.19 2.71 -1.39
C ILE A 85 4.68 2.13 -0.04
N LYS A 86 4.96 3.03 0.91
CA LYS A 86 5.49 2.71 2.24
C LYS A 86 4.41 2.15 3.19
N TYR A 87 4.86 1.65 4.35
CA TYR A 87 4.04 1.17 5.46
C TYR A 87 4.37 1.96 6.73
#